data_AF-A0A226HVH8-F1
#
_entry.id   AF-A0A226HVH8-F1
#
_cell.length_a   1.000
_cell.length_b   1.000
_cell.length_c   1.000
_cell.angle_alpha   90.00
_cell.angle_beta   90.00
_cell.angle_gamma   90.00
#
_symmetry.space_group_name_H-M   'P 1'
#
loop_
_entity.id
_entity.type
_entity.pdbx_description
1 polymer ?
#
loop_
_entity_poly.entity_id
_entity_poly.type
_entity_poly.pdbx_seq_one_letter_code
_entity_poly.pdbx_strand_id
1 'polypeptide(L)'
;MNKIVLLILIYSFSYAQEAKRKLVWEENFNKKEINEKFWNFELGDGCPNSCGFGNNERQIYTKINHEIKDGNLVIEARKEGNKYTSTKITTKGKKEFKYGKIEARAKLPVGQGIWPAFWMLGANIDEVQWPKSGEIDILEYVGKDPHMIYTTLHTQDSHGNTINTKRTEVLNIEEGYHVYAIEWDKDKIEFFVDKTLVYTFNPSIKNEDTWPFDKPFYIILNLAVGGNFGGPEVDDAIFPQKFYIDYVRVYQ
;
A
#
# COMPACT_ATOMS: atom_id res chain seq x y z
N MET A 1 68.77 -10.17 -5.14
CA MET A 1 67.81 -10.67 -4.13
C MET A 1 66.55 -9.83 -4.23
N ASN A 2 65.57 -10.25 -5.01
CA ASN A 2 64.30 -9.52 -5.16
C ASN A 2 63.33 -10.00 -4.09
N LYS A 3 62.95 -9.11 -3.16
CA LYS A 3 61.92 -9.37 -2.15
C LYS A 3 60.55 -9.05 -2.76
N ILE A 4 59.74 -10.08 -2.99
CA ILE A 4 58.33 -9.95 -3.35
C ILE A 4 57.56 -9.72 -2.05
N VAL A 5 56.90 -8.57 -1.91
CA VAL A 5 55.98 -8.28 -0.82
C VAL A 5 54.59 -8.72 -1.27
N LEU A 6 54.06 -9.76 -0.63
CA LEU A 6 52.71 -10.26 -0.87
C LEU A 6 51.72 -9.47 0.01
N LEU A 7 50.93 -8.60 -0.60
CA LEU A 7 49.82 -7.92 0.07
C LEU A 7 48.63 -8.88 0.15
N ILE A 8 48.30 -9.31 1.37
CA ILE A 8 47.08 -10.08 1.65
C ILE A 8 45.94 -9.08 1.86
N LEU A 9 45.04 -8.98 0.87
CA LEU A 9 43.76 -8.29 1.02
C LEU A 9 42.83 -9.13 1.88
N ILE A 10 42.58 -8.68 3.11
CA ILE A 10 41.55 -9.25 3.99
C ILE A 10 40.22 -8.62 3.55
N TYR A 11 39.40 -9.40 2.84
CA TYR A 11 37.99 -9.05 2.61
C TYR A 11 37.21 -9.29 3.90
N SER A 12 36.93 -8.21 4.63
CA SER A 12 35.94 -8.22 5.71
C SER A 12 34.53 -8.29 5.08
N PHE A 13 33.97 -9.50 5.03
CA PHE A 13 32.54 -9.68 4.78
C PHE A 13 31.77 -9.21 6.03
N SER A 14 31.29 -7.98 6.00
CA SER A 14 30.28 -7.51 6.94
C SER A 14 28.97 -8.20 6.61
N TYR A 15 28.65 -9.29 7.31
CA TYR A 15 27.29 -9.80 7.34
C TYR A 15 26.43 -8.74 8.03
N ALA A 16 25.64 -7.99 7.24
CA ALA A 16 24.55 -7.20 7.79
C ALA A 16 23.64 -8.18 8.55
N GLN A 17 23.60 -8.04 9.87
CA GLN A 17 22.74 -8.85 10.71
C GLN A 17 21.31 -8.41 10.44
N GLU A 18 20.62 -9.15 9.56
CA GLU A 18 19.19 -9.03 9.34
C GLU A 18 18.52 -9.19 10.71
N ALA A 19 17.98 -8.10 11.25
CA ALA A 19 17.28 -8.14 12.52
C ALA A 19 16.13 -9.14 12.37
N LYS A 20 16.18 -10.27 13.10
CA LYS A 20 15.10 -11.27 13.08
C LYS A 20 13.84 -10.66 13.69
N ARG A 21 13.02 -10.02 12.86
CA ARG A 21 11.66 -9.60 13.22
C ARG A 21 10.78 -10.84 13.37
N LYS A 22 9.90 -10.83 14.36
CA LYS A 22 8.92 -11.91 14.61
C LYS A 22 7.60 -11.55 13.95
N LEU A 23 6.91 -12.53 13.37
CA LEU A 23 5.54 -12.35 12.89
C LEU A 23 4.63 -12.06 14.09
N VAL A 24 3.99 -10.89 14.12
CA VAL A 24 3.09 -10.46 15.22
C VAL A 24 1.63 -10.44 14.80
N TRP A 25 1.34 -10.31 13.51
CA TRP A 25 0.00 -10.42 12.96
C TRP A 25 0.03 -10.85 11.49
N GLU A 26 -0.96 -11.65 11.10
CA GLU A 26 -1.20 -12.01 9.71
C GLU A 26 -2.69 -12.18 9.42
N GLU A 27 -3.06 -11.91 8.18
CA GLU A 27 -4.32 -12.31 7.55
C GLU A 27 -3.96 -13.08 6.27
N ASN A 28 -4.31 -14.37 6.24
CA ASN A 28 -4.04 -15.28 5.12
C ASN A 28 -5.31 -15.56 4.29
N PHE A 29 -6.42 -14.87 4.59
CA PHE A 29 -7.70 -15.00 3.85
C PHE A 29 -8.15 -16.46 3.63
N ASN A 30 -7.99 -17.29 4.66
CA ASN A 30 -8.35 -18.73 4.62
C ASN A 30 -9.80 -19.01 5.07
N LYS A 31 -10.49 -18.00 5.61
CA LYS A 31 -11.89 -18.12 6.05
C LYS A 31 -12.82 -17.77 4.89
N LYS A 32 -14.04 -18.32 4.88
CA LYS A 32 -15.02 -18.06 3.82
C LYS A 32 -15.46 -16.60 3.69
N GLU A 33 -15.26 -15.81 4.74
CA GLU A 33 -15.69 -14.42 4.83
C GLU A 33 -14.55 -13.57 5.42
N ILE A 34 -14.57 -12.27 5.11
CA ILE A 34 -13.67 -11.30 5.74
C ILE A 34 -13.84 -11.37 7.26
N ASN A 35 -12.72 -11.45 7.98
CA ASN A 35 -12.73 -11.43 9.43
C ASN A 35 -13.03 -10.01 9.93
N GLU A 36 -14.30 -9.71 10.20
CA GLU A 36 -14.71 -8.39 10.70
C GLU A 36 -14.16 -8.07 12.11
N LYS A 37 -13.46 -8.99 12.80
CA LYS A 37 -12.66 -8.63 13.99
C LYS A 37 -11.39 -7.87 13.64
N PHE A 38 -10.91 -7.99 12.39
CA PHE A 38 -9.72 -7.29 11.89
C PHE A 38 -10.11 -6.14 10.97
N TRP A 39 -11.14 -6.33 10.14
CA TRP A 39 -11.48 -5.42 9.06
C TRP A 39 -12.82 -4.71 9.28
N ASN A 40 -12.89 -3.44 8.90
CA ASN A 40 -14.09 -2.66 8.67
C ASN A 40 -14.32 -2.54 7.17
N PHE A 41 -15.57 -2.35 6.76
CA PHE A 41 -15.89 -1.92 5.39
C PHE A 41 -16.13 -0.42 5.39
N GLU A 42 -15.47 0.28 4.47
CA GLU A 42 -15.85 1.65 4.09
C GLU A 42 -16.89 1.54 2.98
N LEU A 43 -18.01 2.24 3.13
CA LEU A 43 -19.16 2.11 2.24
C LEU A 43 -19.51 3.45 1.58
N GLY A 44 -20.14 3.39 0.42
CA GLY A 44 -20.59 4.58 -0.29
C GLY A 44 -19.49 5.22 -1.13
N ASP A 45 -19.64 6.51 -1.38
CA ASP A 45 -18.78 7.36 -2.20
C ASP A 45 -17.96 8.36 -1.36
N GLY A 46 -17.97 8.21 -0.03
CA GLY A 46 -17.28 9.09 0.93
C GLY A 46 -18.08 10.32 1.37
N CYS A 47 -19.28 10.56 0.84
CA CYS A 47 -20.12 11.68 1.28
C CYS A 47 -20.72 11.47 2.70
N PRO A 48 -21.03 12.57 3.43
CA PRO A 48 -20.85 13.97 3.05
C PRO A 48 -19.43 14.52 3.32
N ASN A 49 -18.58 13.77 4.02
CA ASN A 49 -17.34 14.29 4.58
C ASN A 49 -16.19 14.38 3.55
N SER A 50 -16.15 13.45 2.60
CA SER A 50 -15.12 13.37 1.56
C SER A 50 -15.71 12.74 0.29
N CYS A 51 -16.67 13.42 -0.32
CA CYS A 51 -17.32 12.94 -1.55
C CYS A 51 -16.29 12.61 -2.64
N GLY A 52 -16.49 11.49 -3.35
CA GLY A 52 -15.52 10.95 -4.29
C GLY A 52 -14.20 10.54 -3.63
N PHE A 53 -14.24 10.22 -2.33
CA PHE A 53 -13.09 9.98 -1.45
C PHE A 53 -12.00 11.06 -1.50
N GLY A 54 -12.39 12.31 -1.82
CA GLY A 54 -11.47 13.46 -1.95
C GLY A 54 -10.74 13.52 -3.29
N ASN A 55 -10.90 12.50 -4.14
CA ASN A 55 -10.16 12.32 -5.39
C ASN A 55 -11.06 12.23 -6.63
N ASN A 56 -12.34 12.59 -6.54
CA ASN A 56 -13.33 12.44 -7.62
C ASN A 56 -13.43 10.98 -8.12
N GLU A 57 -13.23 10.02 -7.23
CA GLU A 57 -13.40 8.59 -7.51
C GLU A 57 -14.86 8.28 -7.91
N ARG A 58 -15.05 7.31 -8.81
CA ARG A 58 -16.37 7.03 -9.44
C ARG A 58 -17.12 5.85 -8.80
N GLN A 59 -16.45 5.03 -8.00
CA GLN A 59 -17.06 3.83 -7.41
C GLN A 59 -17.87 4.14 -6.15
N ILE A 60 -18.86 3.29 -5.92
CA ILE A 60 -19.51 3.11 -4.64
C ILE A 60 -18.86 1.87 -3.99
N TYR A 61 -18.22 2.03 -2.83
CA TYR A 61 -17.70 0.89 -2.09
C TYR A 61 -18.85 0.13 -1.39
N THR A 62 -18.82 -1.20 -1.49
CA THR A 62 -19.85 -2.09 -0.97
C THR A 62 -19.27 -3.32 -0.25
N LYS A 63 -20.14 -4.05 0.47
CA LYS A 63 -19.82 -5.36 1.06
C LYS A 63 -19.98 -6.54 0.10
N ILE A 64 -20.41 -6.35 -1.14
CA ILE A 64 -20.74 -7.43 -2.10
C ILE A 64 -19.82 -7.48 -3.33
N ASN A 65 -18.76 -6.66 -3.31
CA ASN A 65 -17.74 -6.57 -4.35
C ASN A 65 -16.42 -7.27 -3.94
N HIS A 66 -16.51 -8.25 -3.05
CA HIS A 66 -15.39 -9.10 -2.72
C HIS A 66 -15.85 -10.54 -2.51
N GLU A 67 -14.90 -11.47 -2.65
CA GLU A 67 -15.04 -12.85 -2.22
C GLU A 67 -13.73 -13.33 -1.60
N ILE A 68 -13.82 -14.31 -0.69
CA ILE A 68 -12.64 -15.09 -0.31
C ILE A 68 -12.64 -16.37 -1.11
N LYS A 69 -11.61 -16.56 -1.94
CA LYS A 69 -11.54 -17.68 -2.89
C LYS A 69 -10.11 -18.19 -3.00
N ASP A 70 -9.96 -19.51 -2.87
CA ASP A 70 -8.68 -20.21 -3.01
C ASP A 70 -7.55 -19.59 -2.16
N GLY A 71 -7.87 -19.22 -0.91
CA GLY A 71 -6.92 -18.59 0.02
C GLY A 71 -6.62 -17.11 -0.25
N ASN A 72 -7.37 -16.45 -1.13
CA ASN A 72 -7.17 -15.04 -1.47
C ASN A 72 -8.40 -14.22 -1.12
N LEU A 73 -8.17 -12.99 -0.65
CA LEU A 73 -9.15 -11.92 -0.81
C LEU A 73 -9.16 -11.47 -2.27
N VAL A 74 -10.32 -11.48 -2.90
CA VAL A 74 -10.52 -10.98 -4.25
C VAL A 74 -11.45 -9.79 -4.19
N ILE A 75 -10.91 -8.58 -4.39
CA ILE A 75 -11.71 -7.36 -4.54
C ILE A 75 -12.03 -7.20 -6.03
N GLU A 76 -13.31 -7.05 -6.36
CA GLU A 76 -13.80 -6.98 -7.74
C GLU A 76 -14.46 -5.61 -8.00
N ALA A 77 -13.84 -4.82 -8.86
CA ALA A 77 -14.46 -3.64 -9.43
C ALA A 77 -15.40 -4.05 -10.56
N ARG A 78 -16.65 -3.58 -10.50
CA ARG A 78 -17.70 -3.86 -11.48
C ARG A 78 -18.24 -2.57 -12.07
N LYS A 79 -18.73 -2.67 -13.30
CA LYS A 79 -19.60 -1.67 -13.92
C LYS A 79 -21.01 -2.24 -14.07
N GLU A 80 -21.97 -1.66 -13.37
CA GLU A 80 -23.37 -2.09 -13.34
C GLU A 80 -24.25 -0.94 -13.88
N GLY A 81 -24.56 -1.01 -15.17
CA GLY A 81 -25.18 0.11 -15.89
C GLY A 81 -24.26 1.34 -15.89
N ASN A 82 -24.69 2.41 -15.22
CA ASN A 82 -23.94 3.68 -15.12
C ASN A 82 -23.17 3.82 -13.80
N LYS A 83 -23.14 2.79 -12.96
CA LYS A 83 -22.47 2.82 -11.65
C LYS A 83 -21.26 1.92 -11.65
N TYR A 84 -20.19 2.38 -10.99
CA TYR A 84 -19.08 1.52 -10.62
C TYR A 84 -19.22 1.10 -9.16
N THR A 85 -18.88 -0.15 -8.86
CA THR A 85 -18.89 -0.67 -7.49
C THR A 85 -17.59 -1.41 -7.21
N SER A 86 -17.12 -1.37 -5.97
CA SER A 86 -15.88 -2.03 -5.54
C SER A 86 -15.87 -2.27 -4.03
N THR A 87 -14.73 -2.65 -3.44
CA THR A 87 -14.57 -2.80 -1.99
C THR A 87 -13.37 -1.99 -1.47
N LYS A 88 -13.57 -1.37 -0.30
CA LYS A 88 -12.53 -0.76 0.54
C LYS A 88 -12.69 -1.27 1.96
N ILE A 89 -11.60 -1.78 2.53
CA ILE A 89 -11.56 -2.29 3.90
C ILE A 89 -10.41 -1.67 4.67
N THR A 90 -10.62 -1.44 5.97
CA THR A 90 -9.62 -0.83 6.86
C THR A 90 -9.48 -1.65 8.13
N THR A 91 -8.32 -1.59 8.78
CA THR A 91 -8.13 -2.16 10.12
C THR A 91 -8.29 -1.14 11.26
N LYS A 92 -8.81 0.06 10.96
CA LYS A 92 -8.98 1.18 11.90
C LYS A 92 -9.68 0.75 13.18
N GLY A 93 -9.10 1.06 14.35
CA GLY A 93 -9.65 0.70 15.66
C GLY A 93 -9.67 -0.81 15.97
N LYS A 94 -9.09 -1.66 15.11
CA LYS A 94 -9.07 -3.12 15.25
C LYS A 94 -7.64 -3.67 15.27
N LYS A 95 -6.84 -3.32 14.26
CA LYS A 95 -5.41 -3.66 14.16
C LYS A 95 -4.63 -2.44 13.70
N GLU A 96 -3.71 -2.00 14.56
CA GLU A 96 -2.88 -0.82 14.33
C GLU A 96 -1.47 -1.15 14.75
N PHE A 97 -0.49 -0.64 14.00
CA PHE A 97 0.90 -1.01 14.17
C PHE A 97 1.75 0.25 14.16
N LYS A 98 2.77 0.26 15.02
CA LYS A 98 3.83 1.26 15.02
C LYS A 98 5.14 0.52 14.76
N TYR A 99 5.83 0.90 13.67
CA TYR A 99 7.06 0.25 13.22
C TYR A 99 6.92 -1.22 12.84
N GLY A 100 7.98 -1.75 12.22
CA GLY A 100 8.09 -3.13 11.80
C GLY A 100 8.21 -3.27 10.29
N LYS A 101 8.15 -4.52 9.83
CA LYS A 101 7.97 -4.85 8.42
C LYS A 101 6.49 -5.12 8.17
N ILE A 102 5.90 -4.46 7.20
CA ILE A 102 4.50 -4.63 6.83
C ILE A 102 4.48 -4.98 5.35
N GLU A 103 3.88 -6.11 4.98
CA GLU A 103 3.87 -6.59 3.60
C GLU A 103 2.53 -7.19 3.21
N ALA A 104 2.20 -7.09 1.92
CA ALA A 104 1.13 -7.83 1.29
C ALA A 104 1.64 -8.53 0.03
N ARG A 105 1.15 -9.74 -0.21
CA ARG A 105 1.37 -10.44 -1.49
C ARG A 105 0.11 -10.32 -2.32
N ALA A 106 0.21 -9.69 -3.48
CA ALA A 106 -0.97 -9.36 -4.27
C ALA A 106 -0.72 -9.44 -5.79
N LYS A 107 -1.78 -9.71 -6.54
CA LYS A 107 -1.83 -9.68 -8.01
C LYS A 107 -2.77 -8.56 -8.45
N LEU A 108 -2.24 -7.69 -9.30
CA LEU A 108 -2.91 -6.47 -9.75
C LEU A 108 -4.00 -6.74 -10.80
N PRO A 109 -5.11 -5.97 -10.79
CA PRO A 109 -5.95 -5.78 -11.96
C PRO A 109 -5.24 -4.90 -13.01
N VAL A 110 -5.79 -4.85 -14.22
CA VAL A 110 -5.22 -4.07 -15.33
C VAL A 110 -6.28 -3.22 -16.01
N GLY A 111 -5.83 -2.19 -16.75
CA GLY A 111 -6.70 -1.37 -17.59
C GLY A 111 -6.90 0.06 -17.09
N GLN A 112 -7.12 0.96 -18.05
CA GLN A 112 -7.21 2.40 -17.80
C GLN A 112 -8.37 2.74 -16.87
N GLY A 113 -8.07 3.46 -15.79
CA GLY A 113 -9.04 3.88 -14.78
C GLY A 113 -9.09 2.98 -13.54
N ILE A 114 -8.38 1.85 -13.51
CA ILE A 114 -8.30 0.99 -12.32
C ILE A 114 -7.21 1.51 -11.37
N TRP A 115 -7.48 1.55 -10.07
CA TRP A 115 -6.54 2.04 -9.05
C TRP A 115 -6.58 1.18 -7.78
N PRO A 116 -5.91 0.01 -7.76
CA PRO A 116 -5.69 -0.79 -6.56
C PRO A 116 -4.68 -0.12 -5.62
N ALA A 117 -4.94 -0.21 -4.31
CA ALA A 117 -4.05 0.32 -3.30
C ALA A 117 -3.94 -0.60 -2.07
N PHE A 118 -2.71 -0.70 -1.54
CA PHE A 118 -2.40 -1.21 -0.20
C PHE A 118 -1.56 -0.16 0.52
N TRP A 119 -2.14 0.40 1.57
CA TRP A 119 -1.65 1.63 2.18
C TRP A 119 -2.06 1.71 3.65
N MET A 120 -1.64 2.76 4.32
CA MET A 120 -1.87 2.97 5.74
C MET A 120 -2.17 4.42 6.07
N LEU A 121 -3.01 4.64 7.08
CA LEU A 121 -3.30 5.96 7.63
C LEU A 121 -3.01 6.00 9.13
N GLY A 122 -2.58 7.16 9.63
CA GLY A 122 -2.35 7.37 11.06
C GLY A 122 -3.62 7.16 11.87
N ALA A 123 -3.54 6.39 12.95
CA ALA A 123 -4.69 6.03 13.77
C ALA A 123 -5.39 7.23 14.44
N ASN A 124 -4.67 8.33 14.62
CA ASN A 124 -5.21 9.58 15.19
C ASN A 124 -5.92 10.47 14.16
N ILE A 125 -6.27 9.96 12.98
CA ILE A 125 -6.93 10.74 11.92
C ILE A 125 -8.19 11.47 12.38
N ASP A 126 -8.96 10.91 13.30
CA ASP A 126 -10.17 11.57 13.83
C ASP A 126 -9.85 12.77 14.72
N GLU A 127 -8.64 12.82 15.29
CA GLU A 127 -8.17 13.89 16.18
C GLU A 127 -7.50 15.03 15.42
N VAL A 128 -6.63 14.69 14.46
CA VAL A 128 -5.77 15.69 13.77
C VAL A 128 -6.13 15.93 12.31
N GLN A 129 -6.96 15.06 11.73
CA GLN A 129 -7.34 15.03 10.32
C GLN A 129 -6.17 14.78 9.36
N TRP A 130 -6.49 14.39 8.14
CA TRP A 130 -5.51 14.34 7.04
C TRP A 130 -5.18 15.78 6.60
N PRO A 131 -3.92 16.13 6.27
CA PRO A 131 -2.74 15.26 6.12
C PRO A 131 -1.90 15.08 7.40
N LYS A 132 -2.26 15.72 8.52
CA LYS A 132 -1.49 15.67 9.78
C LYS A 132 -1.42 14.26 10.38
N SER A 133 -2.43 13.44 10.13
CA SER A 133 -2.42 12.02 10.53
C SER A 133 -1.27 11.25 9.88
N GLY A 134 -0.80 11.68 8.71
CA GLY A 134 0.16 10.95 7.90
C GLY A 134 -0.47 9.78 7.15
N GLU A 135 0.14 9.44 6.03
CA GLU A 135 -0.27 8.37 5.10
C GLU A 135 0.98 7.68 4.54
N ILE A 136 0.91 6.35 4.42
CA ILE A 136 1.97 5.50 3.87
C ILE A 136 1.39 4.62 2.76
N ASP A 137 1.73 4.92 1.52
CA ASP A 137 1.25 4.20 0.35
C ASP A 137 2.28 3.15 -0.07
N ILE A 138 2.06 1.91 0.37
CA ILE A 138 3.00 0.80 0.20
C ILE A 138 2.93 0.27 -1.24
N LEU A 139 1.73 0.23 -1.79
CA LEU A 139 1.43 -0.10 -3.18
C LEU A 139 0.32 0.83 -3.66
N GLU A 140 0.66 1.63 -4.67
CA GLU A 140 -0.27 2.31 -5.54
C GLU A 140 0.04 1.89 -6.98
N TYR A 141 -0.96 1.43 -7.71
CA TYR A 141 -0.86 1.18 -9.15
C TYR A 141 -2.04 1.84 -9.85
N VAL A 142 -1.80 2.44 -11.01
CA VAL A 142 -2.87 3.00 -11.86
C VAL A 142 -2.80 2.34 -13.22
N GLY A 143 -3.86 1.65 -13.64
CA GLY A 143 -3.82 0.87 -14.88
C GLY A 143 -3.74 1.68 -16.17
N LYS A 144 -3.76 3.02 -16.07
CA LYS A 144 -3.41 3.93 -17.17
C LYS A 144 -1.90 4.07 -17.40
N ASP A 145 -1.09 3.63 -16.45
CA ASP A 145 0.37 3.70 -16.47
C ASP A 145 0.97 2.31 -16.21
N PRO A 146 0.89 1.39 -17.19
CA PRO A 146 1.34 0.02 -17.01
C PRO A 146 2.84 -0.05 -16.69
N HIS A 147 3.25 -1.13 -16.04
CA HIS A 147 4.59 -1.45 -15.59
C HIS A 147 5.13 -0.50 -14.51
N MET A 148 4.26 0.31 -13.90
CA MET A 148 4.68 1.35 -12.97
C MET A 148 3.92 1.23 -11.65
N ILE A 149 4.66 1.28 -10.56
CA ILE A 149 4.11 1.39 -9.20
C ILE A 149 4.58 2.68 -8.56
N TYR A 150 3.79 3.13 -7.59
CA TYR A 150 4.09 4.30 -6.81
C TYR A 150 4.17 3.91 -5.33
N THR A 151 5.22 4.42 -4.68
CA THR A 151 5.39 4.36 -3.23
C THR A 151 5.46 5.78 -2.72
N THR A 152 4.54 6.14 -1.83
CA THR A 152 4.25 7.54 -1.52
C THR A 152 4.04 7.75 -0.03
N LEU A 153 4.37 8.95 0.43
CA LEU A 153 4.10 9.41 1.78
C LEU A 153 3.43 10.79 1.72
N HIS A 154 2.36 10.95 2.49
CA HIS A 154 1.72 12.25 2.71
C HIS A 154 1.93 12.71 4.15
N THR A 155 2.33 13.96 4.29
CA THR A 155 2.56 14.64 5.57
C THR A 155 1.98 16.05 5.50
N GLN A 156 1.94 16.76 6.63
CA GLN A 156 1.50 18.16 6.64
C GLN A 156 2.38 19.04 5.73
N ASP A 157 3.68 18.78 5.68
CA ASP A 157 4.65 19.52 4.84
C ASP A 157 4.53 19.18 3.35
N SER A 158 4.16 17.94 2.99
CA SER A 158 3.97 17.54 1.59
C SER A 158 2.87 16.49 1.42
N HIS A 159 1.78 16.86 0.75
CA HIS A 159 0.59 16.03 0.55
C HIS A 159 -0.13 16.36 -0.77
N GLY A 160 -1.05 15.50 -1.21
CA GLY A 160 -1.65 15.61 -2.55
C GLY A 160 -0.60 15.32 -3.62
N ASN A 161 -0.13 16.35 -4.34
CA ASN A 161 1.02 16.22 -5.25
C ASN A 161 2.35 16.25 -4.47
N THR A 162 2.50 15.31 -3.53
CA THR A 162 3.64 15.23 -2.61
C THR A 162 4.95 15.01 -3.35
N ILE A 163 6.02 15.60 -2.84
CA ILE A 163 7.38 15.33 -3.33
C ILE A 163 7.96 14.04 -2.75
N ASN A 164 7.33 13.50 -1.70
CA ASN A 164 7.77 12.29 -0.99
C ASN A 164 7.23 11.04 -1.69
N THR A 165 7.49 10.91 -2.99
CA THR A 165 6.99 9.83 -3.83
C THR A 165 8.08 9.28 -4.75
N LYS A 166 7.93 8.01 -5.13
CA LYS A 166 8.73 7.37 -6.15
C LYS A 166 7.85 6.56 -7.09
N ARG A 167 7.85 6.93 -8.37
CA ARG A 167 7.39 6.10 -9.49
C ARG A 167 8.51 5.14 -9.90
N THR A 168 8.24 3.84 -9.88
CA THR A 168 9.21 2.79 -10.16
C THR A 168 8.72 1.90 -11.30
N GLU A 169 9.57 1.68 -12.30
CA GLU A 169 9.30 0.72 -13.37
C GLU A 169 9.58 -0.70 -12.89
N VAL A 170 8.60 -1.58 -13.05
CA VAL A 170 8.68 -3.02 -12.81
C VAL A 170 7.95 -3.70 -13.98
N LEU A 171 8.71 -4.13 -14.99
CA LEU A 171 8.21 -4.57 -16.30
C LEU A 171 7.17 -5.70 -16.24
N ASN A 172 7.21 -6.51 -15.20
CA ASN A 172 6.34 -7.67 -15.04
C ASN A 172 5.33 -7.50 -13.89
N ILE A 173 5.06 -6.29 -13.40
CA ILE A 173 4.24 -6.09 -12.19
C ILE A 173 2.80 -6.60 -12.31
N GLU A 174 2.26 -6.64 -13.53
CA GLU A 174 0.94 -7.21 -13.82
C GLU A 174 0.94 -8.75 -13.89
N GLU A 175 2.12 -9.36 -14.00
CA GLU A 175 2.29 -10.80 -14.21
C GLU A 175 2.33 -11.57 -12.89
N GLY A 176 1.15 -11.97 -12.43
CA GLY A 176 1.05 -12.83 -11.26
C GLY A 176 1.15 -12.04 -9.95
N TYR A 177 1.72 -12.65 -8.92
CA TYR A 177 1.74 -12.08 -7.58
C TYR A 177 3.13 -11.53 -7.26
N HIS A 178 3.14 -10.34 -6.69
CA HIS A 178 4.32 -9.66 -6.16
C HIS A 178 4.16 -9.39 -4.68
N VAL A 179 5.28 -9.21 -3.97
CA VAL A 179 5.29 -8.80 -2.57
C VAL A 179 5.62 -7.32 -2.48
N TYR A 180 4.70 -6.56 -1.90
CA TYR A 180 4.83 -5.12 -1.65
C TYR A 180 5.03 -4.93 -0.15
N ALA A 181 6.09 -4.26 0.24
CA ALA A 181 6.45 -4.16 1.65
C ALA A 181 7.03 -2.80 2.02
N ILE A 182 6.90 -2.47 3.30
CA ILE A 182 7.74 -1.47 3.96
C ILE A 182 8.55 -2.09 5.09
N GLU A 183 9.72 -1.53 5.33
CA GLU A 183 10.42 -1.58 6.61
C GLU A 183 10.40 -0.19 7.22
N TRP A 184 9.75 -0.08 8.38
CA TRP A 184 9.47 1.19 9.03
C TRP A 184 10.02 1.16 10.46
N ASP A 185 10.87 2.13 10.77
CA ASP A 185 11.37 2.39 12.12
C ASP A 185 11.28 3.88 12.45
N LYS A 186 11.87 4.28 13.57
CA LYS A 186 11.86 5.68 14.04
C LYS A 186 12.64 6.65 13.13
N ASP A 187 13.56 6.13 12.33
CA ASP A 187 14.53 6.89 11.56
C ASP A 187 14.16 6.94 10.07
N LYS A 188 13.54 5.89 9.52
CA LYS A 188 13.22 5.81 8.09
C LYS A 188 12.06 4.86 7.76
N ILE A 189 11.51 5.04 6.57
CA ILE A 189 10.61 4.09 5.90
C ILE A 189 11.26 3.69 4.59
N GLU A 190 11.47 2.39 4.40
CA GLU A 190 12.03 1.78 3.21
C GLU A 190 10.97 0.94 2.52
N PHE A 191 10.77 1.12 1.22
CA PHE A 191 9.75 0.44 0.43
C PHE A 191 10.39 -0.60 -0.48
N PHE A 192 9.72 -1.75 -0.61
CA PHE A 192 10.23 -2.89 -1.35
C PHE A 192 9.16 -3.48 -2.27
N VAL A 193 9.61 -3.91 -3.46
CA VAL A 193 8.86 -4.78 -4.37
C VAL A 193 9.72 -6.03 -4.61
N ASP A 194 9.19 -7.22 -4.30
CA ASP A 194 9.89 -8.50 -4.41
C ASP A 194 11.30 -8.50 -3.78
N LYS A 195 11.42 -7.90 -2.59
CA LYS A 195 12.68 -7.71 -1.83
C LYS A 195 13.64 -6.68 -2.42
N THR A 196 13.32 -6.07 -3.56
CA THR A 196 14.11 -4.98 -4.12
C THR A 196 13.70 -3.67 -3.44
N LEU A 197 14.65 -2.97 -2.83
CA LEU A 197 14.45 -1.62 -2.29
C LEU A 197 14.18 -0.65 -3.45
N VAL A 198 13.02 0.00 -3.44
CA VAL A 198 12.61 0.93 -4.51
C VAL A 198 12.61 2.39 -4.05
N TYR A 199 12.39 2.64 -2.76
CA TYR A 199 12.35 3.98 -2.19
C TYR A 199 12.72 3.99 -0.71
N THR A 200 13.40 5.05 -0.27
CA THR A 200 13.69 5.30 1.15
C THR A 200 13.30 6.73 1.47
N PHE A 201 12.47 6.90 2.50
CA PHE A 201 12.17 8.19 3.08
C PHE A 201 12.84 8.32 4.45
N ASN A 202 13.75 9.29 4.57
CA ASN A 202 14.49 9.59 5.78
C ASN A 202 14.80 11.11 5.80
N PRO A 203 13.84 11.96 6.18
CA PRO A 203 14.06 13.39 6.22
C PRO A 203 15.06 13.72 7.35
N SER A 204 15.89 14.73 7.10
CA SER A 204 16.88 15.22 8.07
C SER A 204 16.22 15.85 9.30
N ILE A 205 15.11 16.55 9.09
CA ILE A 205 14.26 17.11 10.14
C ILE A 205 13.09 16.15 10.37
N LYS A 206 12.92 15.68 11.61
CA LYS A 206 11.79 14.85 12.02
C LYS A 206 10.97 15.56 13.10
N ASN A 207 9.93 16.25 12.67
CA ASN A 207 8.93 16.87 13.54
C ASN A 207 7.52 16.42 13.12
N GLU A 208 6.46 16.98 13.72
CA GLU A 208 5.08 16.59 13.42
C GLU A 208 4.68 16.82 11.95
N ASP A 209 5.31 17.79 11.27
CA ASP A 209 4.97 18.15 9.89
C ASP A 209 5.69 17.28 8.83
N THR A 210 6.91 16.86 9.13
CA THR A 210 7.77 16.10 8.21
C THR A 210 7.85 14.61 8.54
N TRP A 211 7.54 14.22 9.77
CA TRP A 211 7.62 12.84 10.26
C TRP A 211 6.42 12.48 11.17
N PRO A 212 5.18 12.46 10.65
CA PRO A 212 4.02 11.97 11.38
C PRO A 212 4.01 10.44 11.59
N PHE A 213 5.14 9.76 11.45
CA PHE A 213 5.25 8.29 11.41
C PHE A 213 5.82 7.68 12.71
N ASP A 214 5.79 8.41 13.83
CA ASP A 214 6.17 7.91 15.17
C ASP A 214 4.95 7.54 16.04
N LYS A 215 3.92 6.94 15.42
CA LYS A 215 2.64 6.59 16.06
C LYS A 215 2.00 5.36 15.39
N PRO A 216 0.92 4.78 15.94
CA PRO A 216 0.20 3.69 15.28
C PRO A 216 -0.46 4.10 13.97
N PHE A 217 -0.42 3.21 12.99
CA PHE A 217 -1.08 3.29 11.69
C PHE A 217 -1.96 2.05 11.47
N TYR A 218 -3.10 2.22 10.81
CA TYR A 218 -3.96 1.11 10.38
C TYR A 218 -3.82 0.86 8.89
N ILE A 219 -4.09 -0.37 8.47
CA ILE A 219 -3.96 -0.84 7.08
C ILE A 219 -5.26 -0.61 6.32
N ILE A 220 -5.13 -0.31 5.03
CA ILE A 220 -6.22 -0.13 4.09
C ILE A 220 -5.93 -0.94 2.82
N LEU A 221 -6.96 -1.64 2.34
CA LEU A 221 -6.98 -2.30 1.04
C LEU A 221 -8.19 -1.79 0.26
N ASN A 222 -7.99 -1.32 -0.95
CA ASN A 222 -9.11 -0.97 -1.83
C ASN A 222 -8.76 -1.14 -3.31
N LEU A 223 -9.81 -1.06 -4.11
CA LEU A 223 -9.70 -0.91 -5.55
C LEU A 223 -10.60 0.24 -6.03
N ALA A 224 -10.03 1.41 -6.25
CA ALA A 224 -10.74 2.57 -6.78
C ALA A 224 -10.94 2.49 -8.31
N VAL A 225 -11.90 3.26 -8.81
CA VAL A 225 -12.19 3.42 -10.24
C VAL A 225 -12.25 4.90 -10.60
N GLY A 226 -11.45 5.30 -11.59
CA GLY A 226 -11.33 6.68 -12.05
C GLY A 226 -10.55 7.54 -11.05
N GLY A 227 -11.14 8.68 -10.67
CA GLY A 227 -10.48 9.67 -9.85
C GLY A 227 -9.43 10.51 -10.59
N ASN A 228 -8.92 11.54 -9.92
CA ASN A 228 -7.93 12.46 -10.46
C ASN A 228 -6.58 11.76 -10.70
N PHE A 229 -6.24 10.76 -9.88
CA PHE A 229 -5.01 10.00 -10.01
C PHE A 229 -5.17 8.75 -10.90
N GLY A 230 -6.15 7.87 -10.63
CA GLY A 230 -6.41 6.69 -11.46
C GLY A 230 -6.98 6.98 -12.86
N GLY A 231 -7.59 8.15 -13.06
CA GLY A 231 -8.27 8.56 -14.30
C GLY A 231 -7.85 9.97 -14.78
N PRO A 232 -8.80 10.88 -15.12
CA PRO A 232 -10.24 10.75 -14.93
C PRO A 232 -10.91 9.81 -15.94
N GLU A 233 -10.28 9.54 -17.08
CA GLU A 233 -10.78 8.59 -18.08
C GLU A 233 -10.76 7.16 -17.53
N VAL A 234 -11.80 6.39 -17.90
CA VAL A 234 -11.96 4.98 -17.54
C VAL A 234 -12.40 4.25 -18.79
N ASP A 235 -11.70 3.16 -19.15
CA ASP A 235 -12.13 2.28 -20.22
C ASP A 235 -13.14 1.27 -19.67
N ASP A 236 -14.41 1.40 -20.07
CA ASP A 236 -15.49 0.54 -19.59
C ASP A 236 -15.36 -0.91 -20.07
N ALA A 237 -14.61 -1.18 -21.13
CA ALA A 237 -14.44 -2.52 -21.68
C ALA A 237 -13.61 -3.43 -20.77
N ILE A 238 -12.88 -2.87 -19.80
CA ILE A 238 -12.01 -3.66 -18.90
C ILE A 238 -12.79 -4.40 -17.81
N PHE A 239 -14.03 -4.00 -17.51
CA PHE A 239 -14.77 -4.55 -16.38
C PHE A 239 -15.39 -5.92 -16.67
N PRO A 240 -15.40 -6.83 -15.67
CA PRO A 240 -14.92 -6.65 -14.29
C PRO A 240 -13.39 -6.78 -14.15
N GLN A 241 -12.83 -6.11 -13.14
CA GLN A 241 -11.41 -6.20 -12.78
C GLN A 241 -11.23 -6.68 -11.36
N LYS A 242 -10.20 -7.52 -11.13
CA LYS A 242 -9.97 -8.21 -9.85
C LYS A 242 -8.59 -7.91 -9.28
N PHE A 243 -8.57 -7.43 -8.05
CA PHE A 243 -7.38 -7.30 -7.22
C PHE A 243 -7.32 -8.47 -6.25
N TYR A 244 -6.30 -9.30 -6.37
CA TYR A 244 -6.14 -10.50 -5.54
C TYR A 244 -5.09 -10.24 -4.48
N ILE A 245 -5.40 -10.53 -3.22
CA ILE A 245 -4.49 -10.42 -2.09
C ILE A 245 -4.43 -11.79 -1.41
N ASP A 246 -3.24 -12.39 -1.42
CA ASP A 246 -2.95 -13.69 -0.81
C ASP A 246 -2.80 -13.56 0.70
N TYR A 247 -2.02 -12.58 1.15
CA TYR A 247 -1.88 -12.30 2.58
C TYR A 247 -1.52 -10.84 2.86
N VAL A 248 -1.73 -10.45 4.12
CA VAL A 248 -1.10 -9.29 4.75
C VAL A 248 -0.38 -9.76 6.01
N ARG A 249 0.89 -9.36 6.19
CA ARG A 249 1.73 -9.77 7.33
C ARG A 249 2.44 -8.57 7.96
N VAL A 250 2.59 -8.63 9.28
CA VAL A 250 3.30 -7.64 10.07
C VAL A 250 4.31 -8.33 10.97
N TYR A 251 5.56 -7.84 10.92
CA TYR A 251 6.68 -8.36 11.71
C TYR A 251 7.32 -7.25 12.55
N GLN A 252 7.68 -7.55 13.80
CA GLN A 252 8.34 -6.62 14.72
C GLN A 252 9.49 -7.26 15.48
#